data_AF-A0A7C3M219-F1
#
_entry.id   AF-A0A7C3M219-F1
#
_cell.length_a   1.000
_cell.length_b   1.000
_cell.length_c   1.000
_cell.angle_alpha   90.00
_cell.angle_beta   90.00
_cell.angle_gamma   90.00
#
_symmetry.space_group_name_H-M   'P 1'
#
loop_
_entity.id
_entity.type
_entity.pdbx_description
1 polymer ?
#
loop_
_entity_poly.entity_id
_entity_poly.type
_entity_poly.pdbx_seq_one_letter_code
_entity_poly.pdbx_strand_id
1 'polypeptide(L)'
;MRVIYATSDLEEWINVAKNMQTLEGWEPIYWVTTPKNDTLVYDTFPLAIRQNYLEAIRGVYTPMVNLDVPKVIDADVLNQYAYYEKIALKMMDRMDPTAFSFNLTEREHLYYDFLLYWINSIVVLKPDIVLFTESPHALFQYILYAVCLENNIKIIRFTPTHIEGLTFLSSSVEEIPLYLKEVYKTFLEKKPIQSYEVSNRYLAKNRGSYDEALPYYMKRLTQKESFKGLLLSSFGKAQRFISNSTFTAYKKGSRYSISNGNITKIDLLRYKLKGSWEKKQLKNVYNTLAVSADLTVPYIYVALHYQPEKTTSPEGGVFVDQWLMISMLSRLLSKGWKLYVKEHFSQFSEKLYGEQGRQRDFYQKVSALKNV
;
A
#
# COMPACT_ATOMS: atom_id res chain seq x y z
N MET A 1 3.29 27.50 -9.36
CA MET A 1 2.59 26.65 -8.36
C MET A 1 3.62 25.95 -7.50
N ARG A 2 3.46 25.93 -6.18
CA ARG A 2 4.36 25.27 -5.23
C ARG A 2 3.98 23.79 -5.08
N VAL A 3 4.91 22.88 -5.34
CA VAL A 3 4.62 21.45 -5.54
C VAL A 3 5.39 20.57 -4.58
N ILE A 4 4.69 19.65 -3.91
CA ILE A 4 5.30 18.53 -3.19
C ILE A 4 5.29 17.30 -4.10
N TYR A 5 6.45 16.67 -4.26
CA TYR A 5 6.62 15.43 -5.02
C TYR A 5 6.77 14.23 -4.08
N ALA A 6 5.67 13.52 -3.84
CA ALA A 6 5.64 12.26 -3.10
C ALA A 6 5.85 11.07 -4.06
N THR A 7 7.00 11.07 -4.76
CA THR A 7 7.27 10.26 -5.94
C THR A 7 8.04 8.96 -5.67
N SER A 8 8.09 8.08 -6.67
CA SER A 8 8.98 6.92 -6.71
C SER A 8 10.44 7.29 -7.02
N ASP A 9 11.31 6.28 -7.13
CA ASP A 9 12.75 6.38 -7.42
C ASP A 9 13.09 6.51 -8.92
N LEU A 10 12.07 6.72 -9.76
CA LEU A 10 12.23 6.88 -11.21
C LEU A 10 12.71 8.29 -11.55
N GLU A 11 13.75 8.37 -12.38
CA GLU A 11 14.36 9.64 -12.81
C GLU A 11 13.44 10.40 -13.77
N GLU A 12 12.54 9.70 -14.44
CA GLU A 12 11.53 10.27 -15.32
C GLU A 12 10.64 11.29 -14.60
N TRP A 13 10.42 11.14 -13.29
CA TRP A 13 9.69 12.13 -12.51
C TRP A 13 10.43 13.46 -12.37
N ILE A 14 11.76 13.43 -12.35
CA ILE A 14 12.60 14.63 -12.33
C ILE A 14 12.49 15.34 -13.68
N ASN A 15 12.47 14.59 -14.78
CA ASN A 15 12.25 15.14 -16.13
C ASN A 15 10.86 15.77 -16.25
N VAL A 16 9.81 15.11 -15.73
CA VAL A 16 8.45 15.68 -15.67
C VAL A 16 8.46 16.98 -14.87
N ALA A 17 9.05 16.99 -13.67
CA ALA A 17 9.10 18.18 -12.83
C ALA A 17 9.87 19.35 -13.50
N LYS A 18 10.98 19.06 -14.19
CA LYS A 18 11.76 20.06 -14.93
C LYS A 18 10.95 20.66 -16.08
N ASN A 19 10.22 19.82 -16.80
CA ASN A 19 9.31 20.27 -17.85
C ASN A 19 8.20 21.15 -17.29
N MET A 20 7.56 20.75 -16.18
CA MET A 20 6.51 21.54 -15.54
C MET A 20 7.03 22.86 -14.96
N GLN A 21 8.25 22.88 -14.44
CA GLN A 21 8.91 24.12 -14.01
C GLN A 21 9.13 25.07 -15.18
N THR A 22 9.56 24.54 -16.32
CA THR A 22 9.91 25.34 -17.51
C THR A 22 8.66 25.83 -18.24
N LEU A 23 7.66 24.97 -18.41
CA LEU A 23 6.47 25.24 -19.22
C LEU A 23 5.36 25.95 -18.41
N GLU A 24 5.19 25.59 -17.14
CA GLU A 24 4.05 26.00 -16.32
C GLU A 24 4.45 26.76 -15.04
N GLY A 25 5.75 27.03 -14.85
CA GLY A 25 6.24 27.74 -13.65
C GLY A 25 5.98 26.99 -12.34
N TRP A 26 6.01 25.65 -12.38
CA TRP A 26 5.94 24.84 -11.16
C TRP A 26 7.24 24.96 -10.36
N GLU A 27 7.11 25.10 -9.05
CA GLU A 27 8.21 25.23 -8.09
C GLU A 27 8.23 23.99 -7.20
N PRO A 28 9.13 23.02 -7.42
CA PRO A 28 9.33 21.92 -6.50
C PRO A 28 9.85 22.45 -5.15
N ILE A 29 9.06 22.30 -4.09
CA ILE A 29 9.41 22.79 -2.73
C ILE A 29 9.77 21.66 -1.77
N TYR A 30 9.31 20.43 -2.04
CA TYR A 30 9.59 19.25 -1.25
C TYR A 30 9.60 18.02 -2.16
N TRP A 31 10.56 17.13 -1.96
CA TRP A 31 10.74 15.93 -2.77
C TRP A 31 11.08 14.72 -1.91
N VAL A 32 10.32 13.63 -2.08
CA VAL A 32 10.63 12.33 -1.48
C VAL A 32 11.67 11.61 -2.33
N THR A 33 12.89 11.48 -1.80
CA THR A 33 14.03 10.89 -2.49
C THR A 33 14.33 9.47 -1.99
N THR A 34 15.12 8.77 -2.79
CA THR A 34 15.77 7.51 -2.42
C THR A 34 17.27 7.67 -2.65
N PRO A 35 18.13 6.80 -2.10
CA PRO A 35 19.57 6.86 -2.36
C PRO A 35 19.94 6.85 -3.86
N LYS A 36 19.05 6.37 -4.73
CA LYS A 36 19.25 6.31 -6.17
C LYS A 36 19.12 7.66 -6.85
N ASN A 37 18.17 8.49 -6.44
CA ASN A 37 17.83 9.75 -7.13
C ASN A 37 18.11 11.01 -6.30
N ASP A 38 18.53 10.88 -5.05
CA ASP A 38 18.74 11.99 -4.12
C ASP A 38 19.69 13.09 -4.64
N THR A 39 20.84 12.69 -5.20
CA THR A 39 21.81 13.62 -5.79
C THR A 39 21.25 14.34 -7.00
N LEU A 40 20.60 13.60 -7.91
CA LEU A 40 20.04 14.18 -9.13
C LEU A 40 18.91 15.19 -8.82
N VAL A 41 18.10 14.92 -7.80
CA VAL A 41 17.10 15.87 -7.31
C VAL A 41 17.75 17.13 -6.74
N TYR A 42 18.83 16.98 -5.96
CA TYR A 42 19.56 18.13 -5.42
C TYR A 42 20.15 19.01 -6.53
N ASP A 43 20.81 18.40 -7.50
CA ASP A 43 21.43 19.12 -8.62
C ASP A 43 20.38 19.83 -9.49
N THR A 44 19.18 19.26 -9.62
CA THR A 44 18.10 19.81 -10.46
C THR A 44 17.25 20.85 -9.71
N PHE A 45 16.93 20.60 -8.43
CA PHE A 45 16.05 21.42 -7.61
C PHE A 45 16.70 21.70 -6.24
N PRO A 46 17.78 22.50 -6.19
CA PRO A 46 18.59 22.68 -4.99
C PRO A 46 17.85 23.34 -3.81
N LEU A 47 16.73 24.03 -4.09
CA LEU A 47 15.89 24.68 -3.08
C LEU A 47 14.80 23.75 -2.52
N ALA A 48 14.55 22.60 -3.14
CA ALA A 48 13.55 21.66 -2.67
C ALA A 48 14.05 20.95 -1.41
N ILE A 49 13.21 20.87 -0.38
CA ILE A 49 13.49 20.03 0.78
C ILE A 49 13.48 18.57 0.33
N ARG A 50 14.54 17.83 0.65
CA ARG A 50 14.65 16.41 0.32
C ARG A 50 14.34 15.56 1.55
N GLN A 51 13.47 14.57 1.37
CA GLN A 51 13.12 13.61 2.40
C GLN A 51 13.45 12.21 1.91
N ASN A 52 14.32 11.51 2.63
CA ASN A 52 14.57 10.11 2.33
C ASN A 52 13.33 9.26 2.61
N TYR A 53 12.89 8.49 1.63
CA TYR A 53 11.71 7.62 1.69
C TYR A 53 11.72 6.65 2.88
N LEU A 54 12.89 6.12 3.23
CA LEU A 54 13.03 5.06 4.23
C LEU A 54 13.07 5.61 5.65
N GLU A 55 13.71 6.77 5.80
CA GLU A 55 13.61 7.57 7.01
C GLU A 55 12.15 7.97 7.26
N ALA A 56 11.45 8.44 6.23
CA ALA A 56 10.04 8.81 6.33
C ALA A 56 9.14 7.62 6.72
N ILE A 57 9.36 6.42 6.15
CA ILE A 57 8.66 5.19 6.59
C ILE A 57 8.86 4.96 8.09
N ARG A 58 10.06 5.24 8.60
CA ARG A 58 10.40 5.09 10.01
C ARG A 58 10.06 6.33 10.84
N GLY A 59 9.32 7.30 10.31
CA GLY A 59 8.95 8.53 11.03
C GLY A 59 10.12 9.43 11.36
N VAL A 60 11.24 9.28 10.66
CA VAL A 60 12.39 10.17 10.74
C VAL A 60 12.24 11.17 9.60
N TYR A 61 11.92 12.40 9.94
CA TYR A 61 11.62 13.44 8.97
C TYR A 61 12.69 14.51 8.90
N THR A 62 12.88 15.07 7.72
CA THR A 62 13.66 16.28 7.52
C THR A 62 13.00 17.41 8.32
N PRO A 63 13.73 18.06 9.26
CA PRO A 63 13.20 19.13 10.07
C PRO A 63 12.67 20.28 9.20
N MET A 64 11.50 20.79 9.55
CA MET A 64 10.97 22.03 8.98
C MET A 64 11.45 23.21 9.82
N VAL A 65 11.45 24.42 9.23
CA VAL A 65 11.73 25.66 9.97
C VAL A 65 10.81 25.75 11.19
N ASN A 66 11.34 26.21 12.33
CA ASN A 66 10.55 26.38 13.54
C ASN A 66 9.39 27.35 13.29
N LEU A 67 8.17 26.86 13.54
CA LEU A 67 6.97 27.69 13.58
C LEU A 67 6.94 28.46 14.90
N ASP A 68 6.60 29.74 14.85
CA ASP A 68 6.36 30.55 16.07
C ASP A 68 5.22 29.97 16.91
N VAL A 69 4.20 29.41 16.24
CA VAL A 69 3.07 28.71 16.87
C VAL A 69 2.78 27.42 16.10
N PRO A 70 3.30 26.27 16.53
CA PRO A 70 3.01 25.00 15.89
C PRO A 70 1.54 24.60 16.11
N LYS A 71 0.94 23.96 15.11
CA LYS A 71 -0.31 23.22 15.29
C LYS A 71 -0.06 22.06 16.25
N VAL A 72 -1.02 21.78 17.11
CA VAL A 72 -1.00 20.67 18.09
C VAL A 72 -2.11 19.67 17.78
N ILE A 73 -2.02 18.47 18.35
CA ILE A 73 -3.10 17.48 18.28
C ILE A 73 -4.07 17.76 19.43
N ASP A 74 -5.18 18.43 19.12
CA ASP A 74 -6.31 18.67 20.03
C ASP A 74 -7.54 17.84 19.61
N ALA A 75 -8.65 18.01 20.32
CA ALA A 75 -9.89 17.28 20.03
C ALA A 75 -10.44 17.54 18.62
N ASP A 76 -10.30 18.77 18.11
CA ASP A 76 -10.79 19.13 16.78
C ASP A 76 -9.96 18.46 15.70
N VAL A 77 -8.63 18.45 15.87
CA VAL A 77 -7.72 17.70 14.98
C VAL A 77 -8.05 16.20 15.04
N LEU A 78 -8.22 15.60 16.22
CA LEU A 78 -8.55 14.18 16.32
C LEU A 78 -9.87 13.83 15.61
N ASN A 79 -10.91 14.65 15.79
CA ASN A 79 -12.19 14.47 15.12
C ASN A 79 -12.08 14.63 13.61
N GLN A 80 -11.31 15.62 13.15
CA GLN A 80 -11.08 15.89 11.72
C GLN A 80 -10.41 14.70 11.02
N TYR A 81 -9.44 14.04 11.66
CA TYR A 81 -8.66 12.96 11.02
C TYR A 81 -9.07 11.53 11.42
N ALA A 82 -10.13 11.36 12.23
CA ALA A 82 -10.56 10.07 12.76
C ALA A 82 -10.80 8.99 11.69
N TYR A 83 -11.33 9.36 10.52
CA TYR A 83 -11.56 8.43 9.41
C TYR A 83 -10.28 7.71 8.95
N TYR A 84 -9.16 8.46 8.92
CA TYR A 84 -7.88 7.97 8.40
C TYR A 84 -7.12 7.13 9.41
N GLU A 85 -7.36 7.31 10.72
CA GLU A 85 -6.63 6.63 11.79
C GLU A 85 -6.73 5.11 11.66
N LYS A 86 -7.95 4.55 11.54
CA LYS A 86 -8.13 3.10 11.38
C LYS A 86 -7.33 2.53 10.20
N ILE A 87 -7.34 3.24 9.07
CA ILE A 87 -6.63 2.82 7.86
C ILE A 87 -5.12 2.89 8.08
N ALA A 88 -4.63 3.96 8.70
CA ALA A 88 -3.22 4.15 9.07
C ALA A 88 -2.73 3.07 10.03
N LEU A 89 -3.49 2.77 11.09
CA LEU A 89 -3.19 1.70 12.05
C LEU A 89 -3.08 0.33 11.35
N LYS A 90 -3.92 0.09 10.33
CA LYS A 90 -3.86 -1.12 9.51
C LYS A 90 -2.67 -1.13 8.56
N MET A 91 -2.29 0.01 7.99
CA MET A 91 -1.06 0.14 7.18
C MET A 91 0.19 -0.23 7.97
N MET A 92 0.21 0.04 9.28
CA MET A 92 1.31 -0.31 10.19
C MET A 92 1.52 -1.81 10.38
N ASP A 93 0.63 -2.69 9.90
CA ASP A 93 0.90 -4.13 9.83
C ASP A 93 2.19 -4.43 9.04
N ARG A 94 2.50 -3.63 8.01
CA ARG A 94 3.76 -3.71 7.24
C ARG A 94 5.00 -3.36 8.06
N MET A 95 4.80 -2.65 9.17
CA MET A 95 5.84 -2.18 10.07
C MET A 95 6.01 -3.12 11.27
N ASP A 96 5.09 -4.07 11.47
CA ASP A 96 5.11 -5.07 12.53
C ASP A 96 5.56 -6.45 12.00
N PRO A 97 6.83 -6.82 12.22
CA PRO A 97 7.36 -8.06 11.67
C PRO A 97 6.76 -9.33 12.28
N THR A 98 6.02 -9.24 13.39
CA THR A 98 5.41 -10.43 14.01
C THR A 98 3.90 -10.34 14.19
N ALA A 99 3.27 -9.27 13.72
CA ALA A 99 1.87 -8.89 14.01
C ALA A 99 1.54 -8.70 15.52
N PHE A 100 2.53 -8.86 16.40
CA PHE A 100 2.39 -8.72 17.85
C PHE A 100 3.51 -7.87 18.48
N SER A 101 4.42 -7.33 17.68
CA SER A 101 5.53 -6.53 18.19
C SER A 101 5.14 -5.07 18.40
N PHE A 102 4.14 -4.60 17.67
CA PHE A 102 3.76 -3.20 17.58
C PHE A 102 2.32 -3.04 18.07
N ASN A 103 2.15 -2.68 19.34
CA ASN A 103 0.84 -2.65 19.98
C ASN A 103 0.01 -1.42 19.57
N LEU A 104 -1.26 -1.37 19.97
CA LEU A 104 -2.18 -0.31 19.56
C LEU A 104 -1.71 1.09 20.00
N THR A 105 -1.40 1.29 21.29
CA THR A 105 -0.95 2.58 21.83
C THR A 105 0.30 3.10 21.13
N GLU A 106 1.23 2.18 20.83
CA GLU A 106 2.44 2.51 20.07
C GLU A 106 2.12 2.97 18.65
N ARG A 107 1.14 2.33 17.99
CA ARG A 107 0.68 2.70 16.65
C ARG A 107 -0.07 4.04 16.65
N GLU A 108 -0.91 4.29 17.66
CA GLU A 108 -1.63 5.56 17.84
C GLU A 108 -0.65 6.73 18.00
N HIS A 109 0.36 6.60 18.88
CA HIS A 109 1.38 7.63 19.04
C HIS A 109 2.16 7.87 17.73
N LEU A 110 2.52 6.81 17.00
CA LEU A 110 3.19 6.97 15.71
C LEU A 110 2.29 7.67 14.68
N TYR A 111 0.99 7.39 14.68
CA TYR A 111 0.03 8.08 13.84
C TYR A 111 0.00 9.58 14.17
N TYR A 112 -0.05 9.94 15.45
CA TYR A 112 -0.01 11.35 15.89
C TYR A 112 1.29 12.06 15.51
N ASP A 113 2.45 11.39 15.63
CA ASP A 113 3.74 11.95 15.20
C ASP A 113 3.73 12.29 13.69
N PHE A 114 3.20 11.37 12.88
CA PHE A 114 3.10 11.57 11.42
C PHE A 114 2.11 12.68 11.07
N LEU A 115 0.96 12.69 11.75
CA LEU A 115 -0.08 13.69 11.54
C LEU A 115 0.41 15.09 11.91
N LEU A 116 1.05 15.21 13.08
CA LEU A 116 1.61 16.46 13.57
C LEU A 116 2.68 16.99 12.62
N TYR A 117 3.57 16.12 12.12
CA TYR A 117 4.57 16.52 11.12
C TYR A 117 3.93 17.11 9.87
N TRP A 118 2.94 16.41 9.28
CA TRP A 118 2.37 16.85 8.02
C TRP A 118 1.47 18.08 8.16
N ILE A 119 0.66 18.19 9.23
CA ILE A 119 -0.14 19.39 9.50
C ILE A 119 0.77 20.62 9.63
N ASN A 120 1.88 20.53 10.37
CA ASN A 120 2.82 21.64 10.49
C ASN A 120 3.57 21.90 9.17
N SER A 121 3.93 20.85 8.44
CA SER A 121 4.65 20.97 7.16
C SER A 121 3.84 21.74 6.12
N ILE A 122 2.53 21.50 6.00
CA ILE A 122 1.71 22.24 5.02
C ILE A 122 1.54 23.72 5.39
N VAL A 123 1.57 24.07 6.69
CA VAL A 123 1.52 25.46 7.16
C VAL A 123 2.79 26.22 6.79
N VAL A 124 3.95 25.58 6.94
CA VAL A 124 5.26 26.14 6.56
C VAL A 124 5.39 26.23 5.04
N LEU A 125 5.16 25.10 4.36
CA LEU A 125 5.47 24.95 2.94
C LEU A 125 4.45 25.64 2.04
N LYS A 126 3.19 25.75 2.49
CA LYS A 126 2.05 26.29 1.74
C LYS A 126 2.01 25.74 0.31
N PRO A 127 1.89 24.41 0.15
CA PRO A 127 1.85 23.81 -1.18
C PRO A 127 0.53 24.14 -1.88
N ASP A 128 0.60 24.44 -3.17
CA ASP A 128 -0.60 24.56 -4.02
C ASP A 128 -1.12 23.18 -4.42
N ILE A 129 -0.20 22.22 -4.57
CA ILE A 129 -0.49 20.88 -5.10
C ILE A 129 0.52 19.83 -4.61
N VAL A 130 0.04 18.60 -4.43
CA VAL A 130 0.85 17.43 -4.11
C VAL A 130 0.69 16.37 -5.19
N LEU A 131 1.82 15.88 -5.69
CA LEU A 131 1.89 14.86 -6.72
C LEU A 131 2.30 13.52 -6.11
N PHE A 132 1.47 12.49 -6.35
CA PHE A 132 1.75 11.10 -6.03
C PHE A 132 1.87 10.29 -7.32
N THR A 133 2.92 9.48 -7.43
CA THR A 133 3.20 8.68 -8.64
C THR A 133 2.40 7.39 -8.70
N GLU A 134 1.80 7.03 -7.58
CA GLU A 134 0.85 5.93 -7.42
C GLU A 134 -0.03 6.21 -6.20
N SER A 135 -0.90 5.27 -5.83
CA SER A 135 -1.65 5.38 -4.57
C SER A 135 -0.70 5.47 -3.37
N PRO A 136 -1.01 6.33 -2.37
CA PRO A 136 -0.14 6.58 -1.22
C PRO A 136 0.08 5.30 -0.42
N HIS A 137 1.17 4.60 -0.74
CA HIS A 137 1.37 3.22 -0.31
C HIS A 137 2.06 3.16 1.05
N ALA A 138 3.05 4.02 1.30
CA ALA A 138 3.68 4.14 2.61
C ALA A 138 2.80 4.93 3.58
N LEU A 139 2.96 4.66 4.88
CA LEU A 139 2.20 5.35 5.94
C LEU A 139 2.32 6.88 5.82
N PHE A 140 3.54 7.41 5.68
CA PHE A 140 3.74 8.87 5.58
C PHE A 140 3.07 9.48 4.35
N GLN A 141 3.03 8.76 3.23
CA GLN A 141 2.34 9.23 2.01
C GLN A 141 0.83 9.28 2.25
N TYR A 142 0.28 8.31 2.97
CA TYR A 142 -1.15 8.27 3.28
C TYR A 142 -1.55 9.37 4.26
N ILE A 143 -0.71 9.66 5.26
CA ILE A 143 -0.95 10.79 6.16
C ILE A 143 -0.82 12.13 5.43
N LEU A 144 0.18 12.30 4.56
CA LEU A 144 0.25 13.47 3.68
C LEU A 144 -1.01 13.60 2.81
N TYR A 145 -1.47 12.51 2.21
CA TYR A 145 -2.71 12.48 1.42
C TYR A 145 -3.92 12.91 2.25
N ALA A 146 -4.10 12.37 3.45
CA ALA A 146 -5.19 12.74 4.37
C ALA A 146 -5.13 14.23 4.75
N VAL A 147 -3.94 14.73 5.12
CA VAL A 147 -3.71 16.16 5.40
C VAL A 147 -4.03 17.02 4.18
N CYS A 148 -3.72 16.59 2.97
CA CYS A 148 -4.09 17.34 1.77
C CYS A 148 -5.61 17.44 1.58
N LEU A 149 -6.34 16.33 1.77
CA LEU A 149 -7.80 16.32 1.66
C LEU A 149 -8.45 17.25 2.68
N GLU A 150 -8.09 17.10 3.95
CA GLU A 150 -8.68 17.85 5.07
C GLU A 150 -8.35 19.36 5.04
N ASN A 151 -7.33 19.76 4.29
CA ASN A 151 -6.92 21.17 4.14
C ASN A 151 -7.14 21.71 2.71
N ASN A 152 -7.91 21.02 1.87
CA ASN A 152 -8.22 21.42 0.49
C ASN A 152 -6.99 21.72 -0.39
N ILE A 153 -5.88 21.01 -0.16
CA ILE A 153 -4.69 21.07 -1.01
C ILE A 153 -4.92 20.17 -2.22
N LYS A 154 -4.62 20.67 -3.43
CA LYS A 154 -4.87 19.90 -4.65
C LYS A 154 -3.98 18.65 -4.70
N ILE A 155 -4.54 17.56 -5.17
CA ILE A 155 -3.84 16.28 -5.31
C ILE A 155 -3.86 15.86 -6.77
N ILE A 156 -2.68 15.52 -7.30
CA ILE A 156 -2.55 14.76 -8.55
C ILE A 156 -1.95 13.40 -8.20
N ARG A 157 -2.67 12.35 -8.54
CA ARG A 157 -2.27 10.96 -8.31
C ARG A 157 -2.31 10.22 -9.62
N PHE A 158 -1.21 9.57 -9.97
CA PHE A 158 -1.18 8.66 -11.11
C PHE A 158 -1.74 7.30 -10.69
N THR A 159 -2.56 6.69 -11.54
CA THR A 159 -3.11 5.34 -11.35
C THR A 159 -2.63 4.44 -12.48
N PRO A 160 -1.56 3.66 -12.26
CA PRO A 160 -1.09 2.72 -13.27
C PRO A 160 -2.16 1.66 -13.51
N THR A 161 -2.34 1.29 -14.78
CA THR A 161 -3.25 0.20 -15.15
C THR A 161 -2.47 -1.07 -15.49
N HIS A 162 -3.16 -2.21 -15.55
CA HIS A 162 -2.56 -3.44 -16.07
C HIS A 162 -2.48 -3.47 -17.61
N ILE A 163 -2.99 -2.44 -18.29
CA ILE A 163 -2.84 -2.27 -19.73
C ILE A 163 -1.55 -1.49 -19.97
N GLU A 164 -0.66 -2.07 -20.76
CA GLU A 164 0.68 -1.56 -20.99
C GLU A 164 0.67 -0.10 -21.50
N GLY A 165 1.51 0.74 -20.90
CA GLY A 165 1.65 2.15 -21.27
C GLY A 165 0.50 3.06 -20.84
N LEU A 166 -0.56 2.53 -20.21
CA LEU A 166 -1.71 3.32 -19.80
C LEU A 166 -1.72 3.60 -18.29
N THR A 167 -1.82 4.89 -17.98
CA THR A 167 -2.05 5.43 -16.64
C THR A 167 -3.14 6.49 -16.74
N PHE A 168 -3.84 6.76 -15.65
CA PHE A 168 -4.81 7.84 -15.59
C PHE A 168 -4.62 8.67 -14.32
N LEU A 169 -5.09 9.91 -14.35
CA LEU A 169 -4.98 10.83 -13.22
C LEU A 169 -6.21 10.72 -12.32
N SER A 170 -5.99 10.78 -11.01
CA SER A 170 -7.03 10.92 -10.02
C SER A 170 -6.59 11.90 -8.94
N SER A 171 -7.54 12.47 -8.20
CA SER A 171 -7.28 13.22 -6.97
C SER A 171 -7.60 12.38 -5.72
N SER A 172 -8.22 11.21 -5.88
CA SER A 172 -8.71 10.38 -4.78
C SER A 172 -8.24 8.91 -4.93
N VAL A 173 -8.12 8.22 -3.78
CA VAL A 173 -7.94 6.75 -3.73
C VAL A 173 -9.26 6.00 -3.79
N GLU A 174 -10.38 6.65 -3.46
CA GLU A 174 -11.70 6.01 -3.35
C GLU A 174 -12.56 6.24 -4.60
N GLU A 175 -12.43 7.42 -5.22
CA GLU A 175 -13.33 7.82 -6.29
C GLU A 175 -12.73 7.63 -7.67
N ILE A 176 -13.58 7.15 -8.59
CA ILE A 176 -13.33 7.21 -10.02
C ILE A 176 -13.39 8.69 -10.46
N PRO A 177 -12.37 9.20 -11.17
CA PRO A 177 -12.36 10.56 -11.69
C PRO A 177 -13.60 10.90 -12.52
N LEU A 178 -14.16 12.10 -12.31
CA LEU A 178 -15.37 12.56 -13.02
C LEU A 178 -15.22 12.49 -14.54
N TYR A 179 -14.08 12.93 -15.09
CA TYR A 179 -13.82 12.88 -16.52
C TYR A 179 -13.86 11.45 -17.08
N LEU A 180 -13.43 10.43 -16.31
CA LEU A 180 -13.54 9.04 -16.73
C LEU A 180 -14.99 8.54 -16.69
N LYS A 181 -15.79 8.96 -15.70
CA LYS A 181 -17.22 8.65 -15.66
C LYS A 181 -17.97 9.23 -16.85
N GLU A 182 -17.65 10.46 -17.25
CA GLU A 182 -18.23 11.15 -18.40
C GLU A 182 -17.84 10.48 -19.73
N VAL A 183 -16.56 10.14 -19.89
CA VAL A 183 -16.07 9.37 -21.04
C VAL A 183 -16.78 8.01 -21.13
N TYR A 184 -16.92 7.31 -20.00
CA TYR A 184 -17.60 6.02 -19.94
C TYR A 184 -19.09 6.13 -20.28
N LYS A 185 -19.80 7.13 -19.74
CA LYS A 185 -21.21 7.37 -20.07
C LYS A 185 -21.40 7.66 -21.56
N THR A 186 -20.56 8.53 -22.12
CA THR A 186 -20.55 8.85 -23.56
C THR A 186 -20.30 7.59 -24.41
N PHE A 187 -19.41 6.71 -23.95
CA PHE A 187 -19.13 5.43 -24.61
C PHE A 187 -20.36 4.52 -24.63
N LEU A 188 -21.09 4.39 -23.51
CA LEU A 188 -22.31 3.57 -23.43
C LEU A 188 -23.42 4.09 -24.36
N GLU A 189 -23.56 5.41 -24.49
CA GLU A 189 -24.58 6.04 -25.34
C GLU A 189 -24.23 5.91 -26.84
N LYS A 190 -22.98 6.19 -27.21
CA LYS A 190 -22.58 6.28 -28.63
C LYS A 190 -22.13 4.95 -29.23
N LYS A 191 -21.94 3.89 -28.41
CA LYS A 191 -21.33 2.61 -28.80
C LYS A 191 -20.15 2.77 -29.79
N PRO A 192 -19.14 3.63 -29.52
CA PRO A 192 -18.06 3.78 -30.48
C PRO A 192 -17.34 2.44 -30.64
N ILE A 193 -17.22 2.00 -31.90
CA ILE A 193 -16.80 0.65 -32.32
C ILE A 193 -15.29 0.43 -32.16
N GLN A 194 -14.49 1.47 -31.90
CA GLN A 194 -13.04 1.34 -31.98
C GLN A 194 -12.44 0.87 -30.66
N SER A 195 -12.33 -0.45 -30.53
CA SER A 195 -11.47 -1.06 -29.52
C SER A 195 -10.00 -0.86 -29.91
N TYR A 196 -9.22 -0.31 -28.99
CA TYR A 196 -7.77 -0.15 -29.20
C TYR A 196 -7.08 -1.51 -29.20
N GLU A 197 -6.09 -1.69 -30.08
CA GLU A 197 -5.35 -2.95 -30.22
C GLU A 197 -4.73 -3.41 -28.89
N VAL A 198 -4.15 -2.48 -28.12
CA VAL A 198 -3.56 -2.77 -26.80
C VAL A 198 -4.60 -3.31 -25.81
N SER A 199 -5.81 -2.74 -25.81
CA SER A 199 -6.92 -3.19 -24.97
C SER A 199 -7.43 -4.57 -25.42
N ASN A 200 -7.57 -4.79 -26.73
CA ASN A 200 -7.95 -6.09 -27.28
C ASN A 200 -6.95 -7.18 -26.92
N ARG A 201 -5.65 -6.90 -27.04
CA ARG A 201 -4.57 -7.82 -26.68
C ARG A 201 -4.62 -8.18 -25.20
N TYR A 202 -4.82 -7.18 -24.34
CA TYR A 202 -4.99 -7.40 -22.90
C TYR A 202 -6.23 -8.27 -22.59
N LEU A 203 -7.38 -7.98 -23.20
CA LEU A 203 -8.60 -8.76 -23.01
C LEU A 203 -8.47 -10.18 -23.54
N ALA A 204 -7.90 -10.36 -24.73
CA ALA A 204 -7.67 -11.68 -25.34
C ALA A 204 -6.78 -12.54 -24.44
N LYS A 205 -5.68 -11.98 -23.91
CA LYS A 205 -4.82 -12.65 -22.95
C LYS A 205 -5.58 -13.10 -21.69
N ASN A 206 -6.41 -12.23 -21.11
CA ASN A 206 -7.15 -12.55 -19.87
C ASN A 206 -8.35 -13.49 -20.08
N ARG A 207 -8.88 -13.58 -21.31
CA ARG A 207 -9.92 -14.54 -21.70
C ARG A 207 -9.36 -15.89 -22.16
N GLY A 208 -8.05 -15.95 -22.40
CA GLY A 208 -7.33 -17.16 -22.81
C GLY A 208 -7.11 -18.15 -21.66
N SER A 209 -6.08 -18.98 -21.79
CA SER A 209 -5.75 -19.96 -20.75
C SER A 209 -5.24 -19.28 -19.48
N TYR A 210 -5.48 -19.90 -18.32
CA TYR A 210 -5.04 -19.35 -17.04
C TYR A 210 -3.51 -19.15 -16.98
N ASP A 211 -2.72 -20.07 -17.54
CA ASP A 211 -1.26 -19.99 -17.55
C ASP A 211 -0.72 -18.85 -18.41
N GLU A 212 -1.42 -18.49 -19.49
CA GLU A 212 -1.13 -17.32 -20.32
C GLU A 212 -1.55 -16.02 -19.64
N ALA A 213 -2.76 -16.00 -19.06
CA ALA A 213 -3.32 -14.86 -18.33
C ALA A 213 -2.50 -14.51 -17.07
N LEU A 214 -1.84 -15.50 -16.46
CA LEU A 214 -1.12 -15.35 -15.21
C LEU A 214 -0.08 -14.20 -15.30
N PRO A 215 -0.18 -13.17 -14.44
CA PRO A 215 0.75 -12.04 -14.48
C PRO A 215 2.20 -12.44 -14.22
N TYR A 216 3.15 -11.69 -14.78
CA TYR A 216 4.59 -12.00 -14.66
C TYR A 216 5.05 -12.07 -13.20
N TYR A 217 4.54 -11.18 -12.34
CA TYR A 217 4.89 -11.16 -10.92
C TYR A 217 4.36 -12.40 -10.19
N MET A 218 3.16 -12.90 -10.57
CA MET A 218 2.61 -14.15 -10.03
C MET A 218 3.41 -15.37 -10.49
N LYS A 219 3.85 -15.42 -11.75
CA LYS A 219 4.73 -16.50 -12.27
C LYS A 219 6.01 -16.63 -11.43
N ARG A 220 6.62 -15.50 -11.05
CA ARG A 220 7.80 -15.50 -10.17
C ARG A 220 7.51 -16.02 -8.77
N LEU A 221 6.29 -15.86 -8.27
CA LEU A 221 5.90 -16.38 -6.95
C LEU A 221 5.75 -17.90 -6.97
N THR A 222 5.12 -18.45 -8.02
CA THR A 222 4.82 -19.89 -8.15
C THR A 222 6.02 -20.74 -8.58
N GLN A 223 7.04 -20.16 -9.21
CA GLN A 223 8.27 -20.87 -9.56
C GLN A 223 9.01 -21.39 -8.32
N LYS A 224 9.20 -22.71 -8.24
CA LYS A 224 10.07 -23.36 -7.26
C LYS A 224 11.53 -23.14 -7.64
N GLU A 225 12.36 -22.66 -6.72
CA GLU A 225 13.81 -22.58 -6.93
C GLU A 225 14.38 -24.00 -7.06
N SER A 226 15.26 -24.22 -8.04
CA SER A 226 15.98 -25.49 -8.16
C SER A 226 17.00 -25.65 -7.02
N PHE A 227 17.36 -26.89 -6.69
CA PHE A 227 18.31 -27.19 -5.61
C PHE A 227 19.67 -26.48 -5.76
N LYS A 228 20.18 -26.36 -7.00
CA LYS A 228 21.39 -25.58 -7.32
C LYS A 228 21.18 -24.07 -7.12
N GLY A 229 20.01 -23.55 -7.48
CA GLY A 229 19.63 -22.14 -7.24
C GLY A 229 19.52 -21.80 -5.75
N LEU A 230 19.03 -22.73 -4.94
CA LEU A 230 18.98 -22.61 -3.48
C LEU A 230 20.38 -22.48 -2.86
N LEU A 231 21.34 -23.33 -3.26
CA LEU A 231 22.71 -23.28 -2.76
C LEU A 231 23.44 -21.98 -3.15
N LEU A 232 23.39 -21.59 -4.42
CA LEU A 232 24.00 -20.34 -4.92
C LEU A 232 23.34 -19.10 -4.28
N SER A 233 22.02 -19.10 -4.12
CA SER A 233 21.32 -18.00 -3.45
C SER A 233 21.66 -17.92 -1.97
N SER A 234 21.99 -19.04 -1.31
CA SER A 234 22.35 -19.08 0.12
C SER A 234 23.69 -18.39 0.38
N PHE A 235 24.68 -18.57 -0.51
CA PHE A 235 25.95 -17.84 -0.45
C PHE A 235 25.76 -16.33 -0.69
N GLY A 236 25.02 -15.94 -1.72
CA GLY A 236 24.71 -14.53 -1.97
C GLY A 236 23.87 -13.86 -0.87
N LYS A 237 22.97 -14.62 -0.24
CA LYS A 237 22.17 -14.17 0.92
C LYS A 237 23.04 -14.02 2.17
N ALA A 238 23.99 -14.92 2.42
CA ALA A 238 24.94 -14.82 3.54
C ALA A 238 25.90 -13.63 3.37
N GLN A 239 26.44 -13.44 2.17
CA GLN A 239 27.30 -12.29 1.86
C GLN A 239 26.55 -10.96 2.05
N ARG A 240 25.31 -10.85 1.53
CA ARG A 240 24.44 -9.68 1.75
C ARG A 240 24.03 -9.47 3.21
N PHE A 241 23.82 -10.56 3.96
CA PHE A 241 23.53 -10.50 5.39
C PHE A 241 24.71 -9.94 6.19
N ILE A 242 25.95 -10.17 5.74
CA ILE A 242 27.16 -9.61 6.36
C ILE A 242 27.38 -8.16 5.89
N SER A 243 27.27 -7.88 4.58
CA SER A 243 27.68 -6.61 3.98
C SER A 243 26.69 -5.45 4.11
N ASN A 244 25.39 -5.71 4.23
CA ASN A 244 24.40 -4.63 4.19
C ASN A 244 23.96 -4.18 5.59
N SER A 245 23.70 -2.89 5.74
CA SER A 245 22.94 -2.33 6.87
C SER A 245 21.54 -2.98 6.91
N THR A 246 20.97 -3.12 8.12
CA THR A 246 19.64 -3.70 8.34
C THR A 246 18.56 -2.75 7.82
N PHE A 247 18.28 -2.89 6.54
CA PHE A 247 17.37 -2.04 5.81
C PHE A 247 15.98 -2.66 5.75
N THR A 248 15.08 -2.20 6.61
CA THR A 248 13.70 -2.71 6.69
C THR A 248 12.70 -1.62 7.02
N ALA A 249 11.46 -1.77 6.56
CA ALA A 249 10.34 -0.90 6.92
C ALA A 249 9.84 -1.11 8.36
N TYR A 250 10.40 -2.08 9.08
CA TYR A 250 10.03 -2.37 10.46
C TYR A 250 10.48 -1.23 11.39
N LYS A 251 9.58 -0.80 12.28
CA LYS A 251 9.82 0.33 13.18
C LYS A 251 10.66 -0.05 14.40
N LYS A 252 10.47 -1.26 14.93
CA LYS A 252 11.20 -1.77 16.08
C LYS A 252 11.22 -3.29 16.13
N GLY A 253 12.16 -3.84 16.89
CA GLY A 253 12.08 -5.23 17.33
C GLY A 253 11.15 -5.37 18.53
N SER A 254 10.56 -6.56 18.70
CA SER A 254 9.65 -6.92 19.78
C SER A 254 10.19 -6.70 21.20
N ARG A 255 11.50 -6.50 21.36
CA ARG A 255 12.19 -6.31 22.65
C ARG A 255 12.58 -4.84 22.92
N TYR A 256 12.33 -3.96 21.97
CA TYR A 256 12.76 -2.56 22.05
C TYR A 256 11.53 -1.64 22.17
N SER A 257 11.72 -0.46 22.74
CA SER A 257 10.75 0.63 22.63
C SER A 257 10.78 1.21 21.21
N ILE A 258 9.71 1.89 20.81
CA ILE A 258 9.70 2.65 19.54
C ILE A 258 10.85 3.65 19.49
N SER A 259 11.12 4.35 20.60
CA SER A 259 12.15 5.39 20.69
C SER A 259 13.56 4.87 20.40
N ASN A 260 13.83 3.59 20.68
CA ASN A 260 15.12 2.97 20.42
C ASN A 260 15.25 2.53 18.95
N GLY A 261 14.13 2.31 18.23
CA GLY A 261 14.08 2.02 16.78
C GLY A 261 14.90 0.80 16.30
N ASN A 262 15.51 0.07 17.23
CA ASN A 262 16.59 -0.85 16.93
C ASN A 262 16.04 -2.19 16.47
N ILE A 263 16.65 -2.70 15.39
CA ILE A 263 16.36 -4.02 14.83
C ILE A 263 17.66 -4.68 14.44
N THR A 264 18.01 -5.76 15.13
CA THR A 264 19.22 -6.50 14.85
C THR A 264 19.01 -7.47 13.68
N LYS A 265 20.11 -7.88 13.04
CA LYS A 265 20.09 -8.94 12.01
C LYS A 265 19.50 -10.26 12.55
N ILE A 266 19.72 -10.55 13.83
CA ILE A 266 19.18 -11.73 14.52
C ILE A 266 17.66 -11.62 14.65
N ASP A 267 17.14 -10.45 15.00
CA ASP A 267 15.70 -10.22 15.06
C ASP A 267 15.05 -10.43 13.70
N LEU A 268 15.64 -9.90 12.63
CA LEU A 268 15.15 -10.11 11.26
C LEU A 268 15.11 -11.60 10.87
N LEU A 269 16.15 -12.37 11.23
CA LEU A 269 16.17 -13.80 10.99
C LEU A 269 15.05 -14.51 11.76
N ARG A 270 14.88 -14.20 13.06
CA ARG A 270 13.81 -14.74 13.89
C ARG A 270 12.43 -14.41 13.31
N TYR A 271 12.22 -13.18 12.86
CA TYR A 271 10.96 -12.75 12.25
C TYR A 271 10.67 -13.49 10.96
N LYS A 272 11.67 -13.68 10.10
CA LYS A 272 11.52 -14.48 8.88
C LYS A 272 11.13 -15.93 9.20
N LEU A 273 11.78 -16.57 10.16
CA LEU A 273 11.48 -17.94 10.56
C LEU A 273 10.07 -18.04 11.17
N LYS A 274 9.72 -17.13 12.08
CA LYS A 274 8.38 -17.05 12.68
C LYS A 274 7.31 -16.83 11.61
N GLY A 275 7.51 -15.87 10.70
CA GLY A 275 6.55 -15.57 9.64
C GLY A 275 6.33 -16.74 8.68
N SER A 276 7.39 -17.48 8.33
CA SER A 276 7.26 -18.74 7.57
C SER A 276 6.45 -19.80 8.32
N TRP A 277 6.66 -19.94 9.64
CA TRP A 277 5.87 -20.85 10.46
C TRP A 277 4.40 -20.41 10.53
N GLU A 278 4.13 -19.13 10.79
CA GLU A 278 2.77 -18.57 10.84
C GLU A 278 2.02 -18.79 9.53
N LYS A 279 2.64 -18.52 8.38
CA LYS A 279 2.02 -18.78 7.07
C LYS A 279 1.63 -20.25 6.87
N LYS A 280 2.46 -21.19 7.32
CA LYS A 280 2.12 -22.63 7.26
C LYS A 280 0.91 -22.94 8.14
N GLN A 281 0.86 -22.36 9.34
CA GLN A 281 -0.29 -22.53 10.24
C GLN A 281 -1.56 -21.90 9.65
N LEU A 282 -1.47 -20.68 9.10
CA LEU A 282 -2.58 -20.02 8.40
C LEU A 282 -3.12 -20.90 7.26
N LYS A 283 -2.22 -21.47 6.43
CA LYS A 283 -2.60 -22.36 5.34
C LYS A 283 -3.27 -23.64 5.84
N ASN A 284 -2.75 -24.23 6.91
CA ASN A 284 -3.32 -25.44 7.49
C ASN A 284 -4.73 -25.16 8.02
N VAL A 285 -4.91 -24.09 8.80
CA VAL A 285 -6.24 -23.68 9.30
C VAL A 285 -7.21 -23.44 8.15
N TYR A 286 -6.79 -22.70 7.13
CA TYR A 286 -7.60 -22.47 5.93
C TYR A 286 -8.01 -23.79 5.26
N ASN A 287 -7.07 -24.70 5.01
CA ASN A 287 -7.35 -25.97 4.36
C ASN A 287 -8.29 -26.88 5.17
N THR A 288 -8.19 -26.86 6.50
CA THR A 288 -9.09 -27.62 7.37
C THR A 288 -10.52 -27.08 7.35
N LEU A 289 -10.68 -25.77 7.19
CA LEU A 289 -11.99 -25.11 7.19
C LEU A 289 -12.60 -25.00 5.79
N ALA A 290 -11.78 -25.04 4.73
CA ALA A 290 -12.24 -24.92 3.36
C ALA A 290 -13.07 -26.13 2.93
N VAL A 291 -14.17 -25.84 2.22
CA VAL A 291 -15.07 -26.85 1.67
C VAL A 291 -15.16 -26.73 0.15
N SER A 292 -15.67 -27.76 -0.51
CA SER A 292 -16.01 -27.67 -1.92
C SER A 292 -17.29 -26.85 -2.09
N ALA A 293 -17.27 -25.88 -3.00
CA ALA A 293 -18.41 -25.00 -3.26
C ALA A 293 -19.47 -25.69 -4.12
N ASP A 294 -20.73 -25.59 -3.71
CA ASP A 294 -21.88 -26.03 -4.50
C ASP A 294 -22.31 -24.91 -5.47
N LEU A 295 -21.90 -25.02 -6.73
CA LEU A 295 -22.19 -23.98 -7.72
C LEU A 295 -23.62 -24.05 -8.28
N THR A 296 -24.47 -24.94 -7.78
CA THR A 296 -25.87 -25.09 -8.24
C THR A 296 -26.85 -24.16 -7.53
N VAL A 297 -26.45 -23.58 -6.40
CA VAL A 297 -27.28 -22.62 -5.64
C VAL A 297 -26.89 -21.17 -5.98
N PRO A 298 -27.77 -20.18 -5.76
CA PRO A 298 -27.40 -18.78 -5.89
C PRO A 298 -26.26 -18.41 -4.92
N TYR A 299 -25.22 -17.74 -5.41
CA TYR A 299 -24.08 -17.36 -4.58
C TYR A 299 -23.49 -16.00 -4.93
N ILE A 300 -22.83 -15.40 -3.94
CA ILE A 300 -21.83 -14.34 -4.14
C ILE A 300 -20.46 -14.96 -3.91
N TYR A 301 -19.52 -14.66 -4.80
CA TYR A 301 -18.12 -15.07 -4.66
C TYR A 301 -17.27 -13.87 -4.22
N VAL A 302 -16.53 -14.05 -3.14
CA VAL A 302 -15.58 -13.08 -2.59
C VAL A 302 -14.18 -13.66 -2.72
N ALA A 303 -13.41 -13.10 -3.66
CA ALA A 303 -11.98 -13.30 -3.70
C ALA A 303 -11.33 -12.38 -2.67
N LEU A 304 -10.80 -12.92 -1.58
CA LEU A 304 -10.07 -12.12 -0.61
C LEU A 304 -8.82 -11.54 -1.27
N HIS A 305 -8.49 -10.32 -0.87
CA HIS A 305 -7.28 -9.68 -1.30
C HIS A 305 -6.12 -10.05 -0.36
N TYR A 306 -4.92 -10.18 -0.93
CA TYR A 306 -3.70 -10.29 -0.16
C TYR A 306 -3.58 -9.10 0.82
N GLN A 307 -3.22 -9.36 2.08
CA GLN A 307 -2.89 -8.32 3.05
C GLN A 307 -1.51 -8.54 3.64
N PRO A 308 -0.72 -7.47 3.85
CA PRO A 308 -1.09 -6.04 3.77
C PRO A 308 -0.73 -5.34 2.42
N GLU A 309 -1.60 -5.43 1.41
CA GLU A 309 -1.38 -4.87 0.05
C GLU A 309 -1.95 -3.46 -0.14
N LYS A 310 -1.39 -2.67 -1.08
CA LYS A 310 -1.86 -1.32 -1.45
C LYS A 310 -3.34 -1.27 -1.82
N THR A 311 -3.77 -2.27 -2.60
CA THR A 311 -5.15 -2.41 -3.10
C THR A 311 -6.17 -2.71 -2.01
N THR A 312 -5.69 -3.04 -0.79
CA THR A 312 -6.54 -3.09 0.41
C THR A 312 -6.32 -1.89 1.32
N SER A 313 -5.06 -1.46 1.46
CA SER A 313 -4.63 -0.45 2.42
C SER A 313 -3.66 0.51 1.72
N PRO A 314 -4.12 1.70 1.26
CA PRO A 314 -5.36 2.37 1.68
C PRO A 314 -6.59 2.21 0.76
N GLU A 315 -6.47 1.64 -0.45
CA GLU A 315 -7.53 1.73 -1.48
C GLU A 315 -8.87 1.06 -1.10
N GLY A 316 -8.87 0.16 -0.11
CA GLY A 316 -10.09 -0.47 0.39
C GLY A 316 -10.89 0.37 1.39
N GLY A 317 -10.41 1.57 1.77
CA GLY A 317 -11.06 2.43 2.75
C GLY A 317 -11.38 1.69 4.06
N VAL A 318 -12.58 1.86 4.58
CA VAL A 318 -13.06 1.14 5.79
C VAL A 318 -13.08 -0.39 5.64
N PHE A 319 -13.17 -0.90 4.40
CA PHE A 319 -13.14 -2.33 4.08
C PHE A 319 -11.73 -2.90 3.92
N VAL A 320 -10.70 -2.12 4.27
CA VAL A 320 -9.38 -2.69 4.62
C VAL A 320 -9.53 -3.79 5.68
N ASP A 321 -10.56 -3.68 6.53
CA ASP A 321 -11.07 -4.78 7.33
C ASP A 321 -11.95 -5.71 6.47
N GLN A 322 -11.34 -6.72 5.86
CA GLN A 322 -12.08 -7.68 5.03
C GLN A 322 -13.10 -8.50 5.83
N TRP A 323 -12.97 -8.61 7.16
CA TRP A 323 -13.98 -9.26 7.98
C TRP A 323 -15.26 -8.43 8.04
N LEU A 324 -15.15 -7.10 8.15
CA LEU A 324 -16.30 -6.19 8.06
C LEU A 324 -17.05 -6.40 6.73
N MET A 325 -16.33 -6.45 5.61
CA MET A 325 -16.91 -6.70 4.28
C MET A 325 -17.66 -8.06 4.23
N ILE A 326 -17.01 -9.15 4.65
CA ILE A 326 -17.59 -10.51 4.61
C ILE A 326 -18.82 -10.61 5.52
N SER A 327 -18.71 -10.13 6.74
CA SER A 327 -19.79 -10.21 7.73
C SER A 327 -21.00 -9.38 7.30
N MET A 328 -20.79 -8.24 6.66
CA MET A 328 -21.86 -7.44 6.07
C MET A 328 -22.55 -8.18 4.93
N LEU A 329 -21.79 -8.71 3.97
CA LEU A 329 -22.36 -9.48 2.85
C LEU A 329 -23.15 -10.69 3.34
N SER A 330 -22.57 -11.50 4.23
CA SER A 330 -23.21 -12.71 4.78
C SER A 330 -24.56 -12.41 5.44
N ARG A 331 -24.68 -11.28 6.15
CA ARG A 331 -25.92 -10.87 6.84
C ARG A 331 -26.99 -10.29 5.91
N LEU A 332 -26.59 -9.71 4.78
CA LEU A 332 -27.50 -9.08 3.83
C LEU A 332 -27.99 -10.03 2.73
N LEU A 333 -27.41 -11.24 2.63
CA LEU A 333 -27.81 -12.22 1.64
C LEU A 333 -29.25 -12.72 1.85
N SER A 334 -29.95 -12.90 0.73
CA SER A 334 -31.28 -13.52 0.70
C SER A 334 -31.23 -14.98 1.16
N LYS A 335 -32.34 -15.47 1.74
CA LYS A 335 -32.44 -16.87 2.17
C LYS A 335 -32.13 -17.82 1.00
N GLY A 336 -31.31 -18.84 1.27
CA GLY A 336 -30.89 -19.83 0.26
C GLY A 336 -29.62 -19.45 -0.51
N TRP A 337 -29.18 -18.19 -0.45
CA TRP A 337 -27.91 -17.79 -1.06
C TRP A 337 -26.71 -18.20 -0.22
N LYS A 338 -25.58 -18.47 -0.90
CA LYS A 338 -24.27 -18.74 -0.30
C LYS A 338 -23.28 -17.61 -0.53
N LEU A 339 -22.31 -17.48 0.37
CA LEU A 339 -21.19 -16.54 0.23
C LEU A 339 -19.88 -17.33 0.16
N TYR A 340 -19.36 -17.59 -1.03
CA TYR A 340 -18.10 -18.29 -1.17
C TYR A 340 -16.91 -17.36 -1.01
N VAL A 341 -16.20 -17.51 0.10
CA VAL A 341 -15.00 -16.73 0.41
C VAL A 341 -13.75 -17.56 0.10
N LYS A 342 -12.92 -17.08 -0.82
CA LYS A 342 -11.67 -17.77 -1.20
C LYS A 342 -10.46 -16.89 -0.91
N GLU A 343 -9.49 -17.44 -0.17
CA GLU A 343 -8.25 -16.75 0.14
C GLU A 343 -7.31 -16.65 -1.08
N HIS A 344 -6.57 -15.56 -1.17
CA HIS A 344 -5.56 -15.37 -2.19
C HIS A 344 -4.31 -16.22 -1.88
N PHE A 345 -3.80 -16.96 -2.87
CA PHE A 345 -2.65 -17.86 -2.65
C PHE A 345 -1.40 -17.14 -2.08
N SER A 346 -1.17 -15.89 -2.50
CA SER A 346 -0.08 -15.03 -2.00
C SER A 346 -0.10 -14.85 -0.48
N GLN A 347 -1.26 -14.96 0.17
CA GLN A 347 -1.37 -14.89 1.63
C GLN A 347 -0.51 -15.96 2.32
N PHE A 348 -0.34 -17.12 1.69
CA PHE A 348 0.45 -18.24 2.21
C PHE A 348 1.84 -18.35 1.58
N SER A 349 2.22 -17.43 0.69
CA SER A 349 3.48 -17.51 -0.05
C SER A 349 4.68 -17.25 0.86
N GLU A 350 5.68 -18.13 0.83
CA GLU A 350 6.94 -17.94 1.57
C GLU A 350 7.75 -16.73 1.09
N LYS A 351 7.46 -16.23 -0.12
CA LYS A 351 8.13 -15.06 -0.72
C LYS A 351 7.51 -13.72 -0.32
N LEU A 352 6.35 -13.75 0.35
CA LEU A 352 5.59 -12.56 0.75
C LEU A 352 5.32 -12.59 2.26
N TYR A 353 4.69 -11.54 2.78
CA TYR A 353 4.53 -11.27 4.22
C TYR A 353 3.08 -11.42 4.70
N GLY A 354 2.35 -12.43 4.20
CA GLY A 354 0.92 -12.58 4.50
C GLY A 354 0.59 -12.80 5.98
N GLU A 355 1.54 -13.25 6.79
CA GLU A 355 1.40 -13.33 8.24
C GLU A 355 1.17 -11.96 8.91
N GLN A 356 1.54 -10.86 8.26
CA GLN A 356 1.39 -9.51 8.83
C GLN A 356 -0.05 -9.02 8.76
N GLY A 357 -0.80 -9.41 7.72
CA GLY A 357 -2.14 -8.88 7.45
C GLY A 357 -3.29 -9.81 7.85
N ARG A 358 -3.01 -11.08 8.19
CA ARG A 358 -4.01 -12.13 8.39
C ARG A 358 -3.71 -12.97 9.62
N GLN A 359 -4.77 -13.33 10.35
CA GLN A 359 -4.70 -14.13 11.57
C GLN A 359 -5.52 -15.43 11.43
N ARG A 360 -5.26 -16.42 12.29
CA ARG A 360 -5.96 -17.71 12.26
C ARG A 360 -7.45 -17.54 12.59
N ASP A 361 -7.74 -16.72 13.60
CA ASP A 361 -9.09 -16.39 14.04
C ASP A 361 -9.96 -15.79 12.93
N PHE A 362 -9.36 -15.12 11.94
CA PHE A 362 -10.10 -14.63 10.79
C PHE A 362 -10.80 -15.76 10.06
N TYR A 363 -10.10 -16.86 9.76
CA TYR A 363 -10.69 -17.98 9.03
C TYR A 363 -11.77 -18.69 9.86
N GLN A 364 -11.53 -18.84 11.17
CA GLN A 364 -12.51 -19.44 12.08
C GLN A 364 -13.79 -18.59 12.17
N LYS A 365 -13.67 -17.27 12.24
CA LYS A 365 -14.82 -16.34 12.23
C LYS A 365 -15.58 -16.43 10.91
N VAL A 366 -14.87 -16.50 9.78
CA VAL A 366 -15.48 -16.64 8.44
C VAL A 366 -16.23 -17.97 8.32
N SER A 367 -15.63 -19.10 8.70
CA SER A 367 -16.26 -20.42 8.61
C SER A 367 -17.43 -20.61 9.60
N ALA A 368 -17.50 -19.80 10.65
CA ALA A 368 -18.61 -19.84 11.61
C ALA A 368 -19.89 -19.17 11.09
N LEU A 369 -19.82 -18.45 9.96
CA LEU A 369 -20.99 -17.86 9.32
C LEU A 369 -21.81 -18.97 8.63
N LYS A 370 -23.11 -19.03 8.93
CA LYS A 370 -24.00 -20.16 8.52
C LYS A 370 -24.12 -20.37 7.01
N ASN A 371 -23.87 -19.34 6.21
CA ASN A 371 -24.05 -19.33 4.76
C ASN A 371 -22.75 -19.17 3.98
N VAL A 372 -21.58 -19.30 4.64
CA VAL A 372 -20.25 -19.18 4.03
C VAL A 372 -19.64 -20.52 3.72
#